data_AF-A0A9X5BIE7-F1
#
_entry.id   AF-A0A9X5BIE7-F1
#
_cell.length_a   1.000
_cell.length_b   1.000
_cell.length_c   1.000
_cell.angle_alpha   90.00
_cell.angle_beta   90.00
_cell.angle_gamma   90.00
#
_symmetry.space_group_name_H-M   'P 1'
#
loop_
_entity.id
_entity.type
_entity.pdbx_description
1 polymer ?
#
loop_
_entity_poly.entity_id
_entity_poly.type
_entity_poly.pdbx_seq_one_letter_code
_entity_poly.pdbx_strand_id
1 'polypeptide(L)'
;MKEEFILRKSKSGILLDAFTKSIPICTDCGKCSAVCPAGIDIPEAIRIYEKYRSGDPDVLNRLSRMKSDGKPIDCIECGACSARCPKGIEVKKMIRTLAMMESSQTRIPCMHVCRTMKAQ
;
A
#
# COMPACT_ATOMS: atom_id res chain seq x y z
N MET A 1 21.70 -38.05 8.18
CA MET A 1 22.62 -37.21 7.40
C MET A 1 22.70 -37.80 6.00
N LYS A 2 22.56 -36.94 4.97
CA LYS A 2 22.56 -37.22 3.52
C LYS A 2 21.23 -37.85 3.06
N GLU A 3 20.20 -37.04 2.77
CA GLU A 3 19.93 -36.41 1.46
C GLU A 3 20.13 -37.39 0.30
N GLU A 4 19.02 -37.89 -0.23
CA GLU A 4 18.91 -38.29 -1.63
C GLU A 4 17.51 -37.99 -2.16
N PHE A 5 17.53 -37.13 -3.16
CA PHE A 5 16.51 -36.79 -4.14
C PHE A 5 16.16 -38.05 -4.95
N ILE A 6 14.89 -38.23 -5.32
CA ILE A 6 14.38 -38.68 -6.65
C ILE A 6 12.91 -39.11 -6.51
N LEU A 7 12.08 -38.43 -7.29
CA LEU A 7 10.70 -38.71 -7.68
C LEU A 7 10.27 -40.19 -7.63
N ARG A 8 9.20 -40.46 -6.89
CA ARG A 8 8.34 -41.64 -7.12
C ARG A 8 6.89 -41.19 -7.28
N LYS A 9 6.48 -40.99 -8.54
CA LYS A 9 5.06 -40.93 -8.94
C LYS A 9 4.46 -42.33 -8.82
N SER A 10 3.38 -42.50 -8.06
CA SER A 10 2.35 -43.49 -8.39
C SER A 10 1.00 -43.16 -7.73
N LYS A 11 0.09 -42.67 -8.58
CA LYS A 11 -1.32 -43.05 -8.72
C LYS A 11 -2.09 -43.45 -7.46
N SER A 12 -2.94 -42.55 -6.98
CA SER A 12 -4.33 -42.76 -6.57
C SER A 12 -4.93 -41.37 -6.31
N GLY A 13 -6.07 -41.04 -6.91
CA GLY A 13 -6.54 -39.66 -7.09
C GLY A 13 -6.52 -38.80 -5.83
N ILE A 14 -5.76 -37.70 -5.89
CA ILE A 14 -5.76 -36.67 -4.85
C ILE A 14 -6.39 -35.44 -5.49
N LEU A 15 -7.65 -35.25 -5.10
CA LEU A 15 -8.42 -34.02 -5.05
C LEU A 15 -7.54 -32.77 -5.25
N LEU A 16 -7.80 -32.03 -6.33
CA LEU A 16 -7.18 -30.73 -6.62
C LEU A 16 -7.77 -29.66 -5.68
N ASP A 17 -7.78 -29.92 -4.38
CA ASP A 17 -8.05 -28.90 -3.37
C ASP A 17 -6.73 -28.24 -3.03
N ALA A 18 -6.01 -27.79 -4.07
CA ALA A 18 -5.13 -26.66 -3.90
C ALA A 18 -6.06 -25.55 -3.43
N PHE A 19 -6.08 -25.32 -2.11
CA PHE A 19 -6.63 -24.14 -1.48
C PHE A 19 -5.96 -22.97 -2.22
N THR A 20 -6.59 -22.50 -3.30
CA THR A 20 -6.15 -21.35 -4.07
C THR A 20 -6.45 -20.20 -3.15
N LYS A 21 -5.53 -19.96 -2.21
CA LYS A 21 -5.58 -18.85 -1.27
C LYS A 21 -5.53 -17.60 -2.14
N SER A 22 -6.72 -17.15 -2.54
CA SER A 22 -6.89 -16.02 -3.43
C SER A 22 -6.23 -14.84 -2.75
N ILE A 23 -5.25 -14.24 -3.43
CA ILE A 23 -4.62 -13.02 -2.95
C ILE A 23 -5.75 -11.98 -2.88
N PRO A 24 -6.03 -11.38 -1.73
CA PRO A 24 -7.14 -10.45 -1.61
C PRO A 24 -6.85 -9.21 -2.45
N ILE A 25 -7.69 -8.97 -3.46
CA ILE A 25 -7.60 -7.83 -4.39
C ILE A 25 -8.50 -6.69 -3.88
N CYS A 26 -8.00 -5.46 -3.96
CA CYS A 26 -8.78 -4.28 -3.65
C CYS A 26 -9.90 -4.10 -4.69
N THR A 27 -11.13 -3.89 -4.22
CA THR A 27 -12.29 -3.66 -5.09
C THR A 27 -12.76 -2.20 -5.10
N ASP A 28 -11.91 -1.26 -4.65
CA ASP A 28 -12.23 0.18 -4.62
C ASP A 28 -13.55 0.53 -3.90
N CYS A 29 -13.87 -0.17 -2.80
CA CYS A 29 -15.16 -0.01 -2.12
C CYS A 29 -15.27 1.20 -1.17
N GLY A 30 -14.19 1.96 -0.97
CA GLY A 30 -14.16 3.19 -0.13
C GLY A 30 -14.37 3.01 1.38
N LYS A 31 -14.70 1.81 1.88
CA LYS A 31 -15.00 1.59 3.32
C LYS A 31 -13.84 1.96 4.27
N CYS A 32 -12.61 1.84 3.80
CA CYS A 32 -11.41 2.22 4.53
C CYS A 32 -11.24 3.73 4.62
N SER A 33 -11.48 4.47 3.54
CA SER A 33 -11.39 5.95 3.54
C SER A 33 -12.43 6.58 4.46
N ALA A 34 -13.64 6.02 4.52
CA ALA A 34 -14.72 6.50 5.37
C ALA A 34 -14.40 6.48 6.89
N VAL A 35 -13.40 5.70 7.31
CA VAL A 35 -12.97 5.60 8.72
C VAL A 35 -11.56 6.17 8.94
N CYS A 36 -10.95 6.78 7.93
CA CYS A 36 -9.59 7.31 8.03
C CYS A 36 -9.63 8.69 8.70
N PRO A 37 -9.07 8.85 9.92
CA PRO A 37 -9.05 10.14 10.59
C PRO A 37 -8.14 11.16 9.89
N ALA A 38 -7.17 10.69 9.10
CA ALA A 38 -6.26 11.53 8.33
C ALA A 38 -6.86 11.95 6.96
N GLY A 39 -8.07 11.51 6.60
CA GLY A 39 -8.72 11.92 5.34
C GLY A 39 -8.04 11.39 4.06
N ILE A 40 -7.31 10.28 4.14
CA ILE A 40 -6.59 9.70 3.00
C ILE A 40 -7.59 8.95 2.08
N ASP A 41 -7.51 9.19 0.77
CA ASP A 41 -8.17 8.32 -0.22
C ASP A 41 -7.35 7.02 -0.36
N ILE A 42 -7.72 6.05 0.47
CA ILE A 42 -7.02 4.78 0.59
C ILE A 42 -7.10 3.94 -0.70
N PRO A 43 -8.25 3.82 -1.38
CA PRO A 43 -8.27 3.13 -2.66
C PRO A 43 -7.36 3.74 -3.73
N GLU A 44 -7.28 5.07 -3.83
CA GLU A 44 -6.28 5.71 -4.69
C GLU A 44 -4.85 5.34 -4.27
N ALA A 45 -4.54 5.42 -2.97
CA ALA A 45 -3.24 5.01 -2.45
C ALA A 45 -2.90 3.54 -2.76
N ILE A 46 -3.87 2.62 -2.65
CA ILE A 46 -3.66 1.20 -2.98
C ILE A 46 -3.35 1.03 -4.48
N ARG A 47 -4.04 1.74 -5.37
CA ARG A 47 -3.71 1.72 -6.81
C ARG A 47 -2.28 2.18 -7.07
N ILE A 48 -1.83 3.21 -6.36
CA ILE A 48 -0.45 3.69 -6.44
C ILE A 48 0.54 2.66 -5.90
N TYR A 49 0.20 1.98 -4.80
CA TYR A 49 0.97 0.87 -4.25
C TYR A 49 1.08 -0.31 -5.22
N GLU A 50 0.01 -0.64 -5.95
CA GLU A 50 0.04 -1.66 -6.99
C GLU A 50 0.98 -1.27 -8.13
N LYS A 51 0.97 0.00 -8.56
CA LYS A 51 1.93 0.53 -9.54
C LYS A 51 3.37 0.43 -9.04
N TYR A 52 3.62 0.78 -7.77
CA TYR A 52 4.91 0.59 -7.13
C TYR A 52 5.36 -0.87 -7.18
N ARG A 53 4.47 -1.81 -6.85
CA ARG A 53 4.76 -3.24 -6.89
C ARG A 53 5.03 -3.76 -8.31
N SER A 54 4.42 -3.15 -9.32
CA SER A 54 4.70 -3.42 -10.73
C SER A 54 6.00 -2.78 -11.24
N GLY A 55 6.72 -2.02 -10.42
CA GLY A 55 7.98 -1.38 -10.81
C GLY A 55 7.83 -0.02 -11.49
N ASP A 56 6.70 0.67 -11.31
CA ASP A 56 6.52 2.04 -11.82
C ASP A 56 7.47 3.01 -11.09
N PRO A 57 8.37 3.72 -11.79
CA PRO A 57 9.27 4.70 -11.17
C PRO A 57 8.57 6.01 -10.78
N ASP A 58 7.36 6.28 -11.31
CA ASP A 58 6.64 7.56 -11.14
C ASP A 58 5.78 7.62 -9.85
N VAL A 59 5.95 6.66 -8.94
CA VAL A 59 5.15 6.51 -7.72
C VAL A 59 5.10 7.78 -6.89
N LEU A 60 6.23 8.47 -6.72
CA LEU A 60 6.33 9.70 -5.92
C LEU A 60 5.54 10.88 -6.52
N ASN A 61 5.51 10.99 -7.85
CA ASN A 61 4.71 12.01 -8.52
C ASN A 61 3.22 11.70 -8.43
N ARG A 62 2.83 10.42 -8.54
CA ARG A 62 1.44 9.98 -8.35
C ARG A 62 0.93 10.34 -6.95
N LEU A 63 1.74 10.03 -5.93
CA LEU A 63 1.50 10.37 -4.54
C LEU A 63 1.33 11.89 -4.32
N SER A 64 2.22 12.69 -4.91
CA SER A 64 2.12 14.15 -4.86
C SER A 64 0.82 14.69 -5.49
N ARG A 65 0.31 14.02 -6.53
CA ARG A 65 -0.91 14.41 -7.29
C ARG A 65 -2.22 13.85 -6.73
N MET A 66 -2.18 13.04 -5.68
CA MET A 66 -3.39 12.58 -5.01
C MET A 66 -4.28 13.77 -4.62
N LYS A 67 -5.58 13.65 -4.93
CA LYS A 67 -6.56 14.73 -4.73
C LYS A 67 -7.16 14.76 -3.32
N SER A 68 -6.93 13.72 -2.51
CA SER A 68 -7.43 13.66 -1.15
C SER A 68 -6.80 14.71 -0.24
N ASP A 69 -7.56 15.13 0.76
CA ASP A 69 -7.09 16.09 1.77
C ASP A 69 -5.88 15.55 2.54
N GLY A 70 -5.90 14.25 2.87
CA GLY A 70 -4.77 13.55 3.48
C GLY A 70 -3.90 12.82 2.46
N LYS A 71 -2.60 12.75 2.75
CA LYS A 71 -1.61 11.95 2.02
C LYS A 71 -1.12 10.77 2.88
N PRO A 72 -0.50 9.73 2.28
CA PRO A 72 0.09 8.63 3.04
C PRO A 72 1.02 9.07 4.17
N ILE A 73 1.80 10.14 3.99
CA ILE A 73 2.68 10.71 5.03
C ILE A 73 1.92 11.21 6.27
N ASP A 74 0.62 11.54 6.15
CA ASP A 74 -0.23 11.97 7.27
C ASP A 74 -0.80 10.78 8.07
N CYS A 75 -0.48 9.54 7.68
CA CYS A 75 -1.00 8.35 8.32
C CYS A 75 -0.46 8.21 9.77
N ILE A 76 -1.38 8.26 10.74
CA ILE A 76 -1.10 8.06 12.17
C ILE A 76 -1.07 6.60 12.62
N GLU A 77 -1.09 5.65 11.67
CA GLU A 77 -1.04 4.21 11.94
C GLU A 77 -2.14 3.62 12.83
N CYS A 78 -3.31 4.28 12.93
CA CYS A 78 -4.44 3.84 13.77
C CYS A 78 -4.97 2.43 13.44
N GLY A 79 -4.78 1.94 12.20
CA GLY A 79 -5.18 0.59 11.78
C GLY A 79 -6.67 0.39 11.49
N ALA A 80 -7.52 1.42 11.62
CA ALA A 80 -8.95 1.33 11.36
C ALA A 80 -9.28 0.81 9.94
N CYS A 81 -8.47 1.20 8.95
CA CYS A 81 -8.65 0.80 7.56
C CYS A 81 -8.49 -0.71 7.32
N SER A 82 -7.47 -1.35 7.91
CA SER A 82 -7.25 -2.80 7.82
C SER A 82 -8.39 -3.55 8.51
N ALA A 83 -8.78 -3.11 9.72
CA ALA A 83 -9.86 -3.73 10.49
C ALA A 83 -11.22 -3.67 9.75
N ARG A 84 -11.46 -2.62 8.97
CA ARG A 84 -12.71 -2.42 8.23
C ARG A 84 -12.72 -3.09 6.85
N CYS A 85 -11.58 -3.56 6.35
CA CYS A 85 -11.49 -4.13 5.01
C CYS A 85 -12.22 -5.49 4.92
N PRO A 86 -13.28 -5.63 4.11
CA PRO A 86 -14.03 -6.88 4.01
C PRO A 86 -13.24 -8.01 3.32
N LYS A 87 -12.16 -7.66 2.61
CA LYS A 87 -11.24 -8.61 1.96
C LYS A 87 -10.05 -8.99 2.84
N GLY A 88 -9.93 -8.41 4.05
CA GLY A 88 -8.81 -8.68 4.95
C GLY A 88 -7.46 -8.21 4.39
N ILE A 89 -7.45 -7.13 3.60
CA ILE A 89 -6.20 -6.55 3.07
C ILE A 89 -5.48 -5.80 4.20
N GLU A 90 -4.17 -6.00 4.29
CA GLU A 90 -3.28 -5.27 5.20
C GLU A 90 -3.03 -3.82 4.73
N VAL A 91 -4.11 -3.04 4.65
CA VAL A 91 -4.11 -1.67 4.13
C VAL A 91 -3.10 -0.79 4.86
N LYS A 92 -3.08 -0.82 6.20
CA LYS A 92 -2.15 -0.03 7.01
C LYS A 92 -0.69 -0.24 6.56
N LYS A 93 -0.30 -1.49 6.28
CA LYS A 93 1.06 -1.82 5.85
C LYS A 93 1.40 -1.19 4.51
N MET A 94 0.47 -1.23 3.55
CA MET A 94 0.65 -0.61 2.23
C MET A 94 0.80 0.91 2.35
N ILE A 95 -0.06 1.56 3.14
CA ILE A 95 0.00 3.01 3.37
C ILE A 95 1.32 3.40 4.04
N ARG A 96 1.78 2.64 5.06
CA ARG A 96 3.09 2.89 5.70
C ARG A 96 4.24 2.86 4.69
N THR A 97 4.24 1.89 3.78
CA THR A 97 5.26 1.82 2.73
C THR A 97 5.26 3.07 1.84
N LEU A 98 4.09 3.54 1.43
CA LEU A 98 3.98 4.78 0.64
C LEU A 98 4.43 6.01 1.44
N ALA A 99 4.04 6.10 2.72
CA ALA A 99 4.43 7.19 3.61
C ALA A 99 5.96 7.30 3.73
N MET A 100 6.65 6.18 3.86
CA MET A 100 8.12 6.14 3.90
C MET A 100 8.75 6.64 2.58
N MET A 101 8.14 6.33 1.43
CA MET A 101 8.60 6.85 0.14
C MET A 101 8.39 8.36 0.05
N GLU A 102 7.21 8.87 0.43
CA GLU A 102 6.93 10.32 0.45
C GLU A 102 7.85 11.08 1.40
N SER A 103 8.19 10.51 2.56
CA SER A 103 9.12 11.13 3.51
C SER A 103 10.53 11.31 2.97
N SER A 104 10.93 10.53 1.96
CA SER A 104 12.23 10.69 1.29
C SER A 104 12.23 11.90 0.32
N GLN A 105 11.06 12.38 -0.08
CA GLN A 105 10.89 13.56 -0.94
C GLN A 105 10.81 14.86 -0.13
N THR A 106 10.34 14.80 1.11
CA THR A 106 10.34 15.95 2.01
C THR A 106 11.77 16.23 2.47
N ARG A 107 12.52 16.94 1.62
CA ARG A 107 13.50 17.90 2.12
C ARG A 107 12.74 18.75 3.11
N ILE A 108 12.91 18.47 4.40
CA ILE A 108 12.63 19.43 5.47
C ILE A 108 13.24 20.72 4.94
N PRO A 109 12.44 21.75 4.58
CA PRO A 109 13.02 23.07 4.46
C PRO A 109 13.60 23.27 5.84
N CYS A 110 14.94 23.31 5.95
CA CYS A 110 15.59 23.76 7.16
C CYS A 110 14.75 24.94 7.65
N MET A 111 14.35 24.93 8.92
CA MET A 111 13.42 25.88 9.52
C MET A 111 13.97 27.32 9.57
N HIS A 112 14.77 27.72 8.59
CA HIS A 112 14.88 29.09 8.11
C HIS A 112 13.53 29.53 7.55
N VAL A 113 12.73 30.07 8.47
CA VAL A 113 12.12 31.37 8.27
C VAL A 113 13.18 32.31 7.66
N CYS A 114 13.34 32.31 6.34
CA CYS A 114 14.13 33.32 5.64
C CYS A 114 13.55 33.55 4.24
N ARG A 115 12.48 34.36 4.25
CA ARG A 115 12.13 35.39 3.26
C ARG A 115 12.19 35.06 1.77
N THR A 116 11.04 35.36 1.13
CA THR A 116 10.79 35.50 -0.32
C THR A 116 10.80 34.16 -1.05
N MET A 117 9.76 33.74 -1.76
CA MET A 117 9.18 34.45 -2.90
C MET A 117 7.69 34.13 -3.04
N LYS A 118 6.84 35.17 -2.95
CA LYS A 118 5.59 35.16 -3.72
C LYS A 118 6.02 35.36 -5.18
N ALA A 119 5.75 34.36 -6.01
CA ALA A 119 5.68 34.54 -7.44
C ALA A 119 4.34 35.21 -7.75
N GLN A 120 4.39 36.51 -8.04
CA GLN A 120 3.49 37.28 -8.90
C GLN A 120 4.13 38.65 -9.14
#